data_AF-X7F1C1-F1
#
_entry.id   AF-X7F1C1-F1
#
_cell.length_a   1.000
_cell.length_b   1.000
_cell.length_c   1.000
_cell.angle_alpha   90.00
_cell.angle_beta   90.00
_cell.angle_gamma   90.00
#
_symmetry.space_group_name_H-M   'P 1'
#
loop_
_entity.id
_entity.type
_entity.pdbx_description
1 polymer ?
#
loop_
_entity_poly.entity_id
_entity_poly.type
_entity_poly.pdbx_seq_one_letter_code
_entity_poly.pdbx_strand_id
1 'polypeptide(L)'
;MPQNMNIGTEADKAKGFPAVSDHLKTLHEIMCGLVAARGQTSAAYAIQALTGSANPDHAGLSLKMSGQRQWALADLVALESSGNFAATGYLADRRAEAAPATGDIFDALSTASVEGGEAIGAAARFAHTLNEGDRAKTLKEAREARDAFDRLIDHLGAPASMPTPIKGRGAS
;
A
#
# COMPACT_ATOMS: atom_id res chain seq x y z
N MET A 1 -31.15 -42.34 39.46
CA MET A 1 -30.02 -41.50 39.01
C MET A 1 -30.47 -40.76 37.76
N PRO A 2 -30.46 -39.42 37.75
CA PRO A 2 -31.05 -38.63 36.68
C PRO A 2 -30.15 -38.58 35.43
N GLN A 3 -30.80 -38.59 34.27
CA GLN A 3 -30.24 -38.37 32.94
C GLN A 3 -29.88 -36.88 32.77
N ASN A 4 -28.61 -36.57 32.49
CA ASN A 4 -28.20 -35.23 32.06
C ASN A 4 -28.34 -35.11 30.54
N MET A 5 -29.47 -34.55 30.10
CA MET A 5 -29.61 -33.89 28.80
C MET A 5 -28.82 -32.59 28.84
N ASN A 6 -27.67 -32.55 28.15
CA ASN A 6 -27.00 -31.28 27.87
C ASN A 6 -27.52 -30.75 26.54
N ILE A 7 -28.39 -29.74 26.62
CA ILE A 7 -28.87 -28.97 25.48
C ILE A 7 -27.68 -28.13 25.00
N GLY A 8 -27.05 -28.55 23.91
CA GLY A 8 -26.07 -27.75 23.20
C GLY A 8 -26.76 -26.52 22.61
N THR A 9 -26.73 -25.42 23.35
CA THR A 9 -27.18 -24.10 22.93
C THR A 9 -26.44 -23.63 21.67
N GLU A 10 -27.21 -23.14 20.69
CA GLU A 10 -26.81 -22.48 19.45
C GLU A 10 -25.99 -21.19 19.68
N ALA A 11 -24.78 -21.31 20.21
CA ALA A 11 -23.91 -20.16 20.48
C ALA A 11 -22.55 -20.22 19.78
N ASP A 12 -22.37 -21.09 18.78
CA ASP A 12 -21.08 -21.28 18.09
C ASP A 12 -21.12 -20.91 16.60
N LYS A 13 -21.94 -19.91 16.24
CA LYS A 13 -21.97 -19.30 14.89
C LYS A 13 -21.84 -17.78 14.94
N ALA A 14 -20.78 -17.29 15.57
CA ALA A 14 -20.28 -15.95 15.30
C ALA A 14 -18.81 -15.87 15.71
N LYS A 15 -17.92 -16.51 14.94
CA LYS A 15 -16.53 -16.05 14.87
C LYS A 15 -16.54 -14.68 14.18
N GLY A 16 -16.88 -13.65 14.96
CA GLY A 16 -16.83 -12.26 14.52
C GLY A 16 -15.43 -11.98 13.97
N PHE A 17 -15.39 -11.46 12.75
CA PHE A 17 -14.15 -10.95 12.17
C PHE A 17 -13.49 -9.96 13.15
N PRO A 18 -12.15 -9.90 13.21
CA PRO A 18 -11.45 -8.91 14.04
C PRO A 18 -12.00 -7.52 13.71
N ALA A 19 -12.11 -6.66 14.74
CA ALA A 19 -12.63 -5.29 14.61
C ALA A 19 -12.09 -4.65 13.33
N VAL A 20 -12.98 -4.47 12.35
CA VAL A 20 -12.61 -4.00 11.02
C VAL A 20 -11.98 -2.63 11.19
N SER A 21 -10.71 -2.49 10.80
CA SER A 21 -9.99 -1.21 10.80
C SER A 21 -10.87 -0.16 10.12
N ASP A 22 -10.97 1.05 10.66
CA ASP A 22 -11.87 2.08 10.14
C ASP A 22 -11.63 2.36 8.65
N HIS A 23 -10.41 2.17 8.17
CA HIS A 23 -10.09 2.28 6.76
C HIS A 23 -10.71 1.21 5.86
N LEU A 24 -10.87 -0.02 6.35
CA LEU A 24 -11.55 -1.07 5.62
C LEU A 24 -13.05 -0.80 5.56
N LYS A 25 -13.62 -0.12 6.56
CA LYS A 25 -15.01 0.37 6.52
C LYS A 25 -15.16 1.47 5.47
N THR A 26 -14.29 2.47 5.48
CA THR A 26 -14.30 3.55 4.48
C THR A 26 -14.11 3.01 3.07
N LEU A 27 -13.16 2.09 2.86
CA LEU A 27 -12.97 1.46 1.55
C LEU A 27 -14.22 0.67 1.13
N HIS A 28 -14.85 -0.06 2.05
CA HIS A 28 -16.09 -0.77 1.77
C HIS A 28 -17.24 0.18 1.39
N GLU A 29 -17.38 1.32 2.09
CA GLU A 29 -18.37 2.35 1.77
C GLU A 29 -18.13 2.97 0.38
N ILE A 30 -16.87 3.26 0.03
CA ILE A 30 -16.50 3.75 -1.31
C ILE A 30 -16.88 2.71 -2.37
N MET A 31 -16.53 1.44 -2.16
CA MET A 31 -16.87 0.36 -3.08
C MET A 31 -18.39 0.20 -3.26
N CYS A 32 -19.17 0.29 -2.18
CA CYS A 32 -20.63 0.31 -2.23
C CYS A 32 -21.17 1.54 -2.98
N GLY A 33 -20.55 2.72 -2.80
CA GLY A 33 -20.87 3.94 -3.54
C GLY A 33 -20.63 3.80 -5.05
N LEU A 34 -19.52 3.17 -5.45
CA LEU A 34 -19.23 2.87 -6.86
C LEU A 34 -20.27 1.95 -7.47
N VAL A 35 -20.72 0.92 -6.73
CA VAL A 35 -21.81 0.04 -7.18
C VAL A 35 -23.13 0.80 -7.31
N ALA A 36 -23.45 1.67 -6.34
CA ALA A 36 -24.68 2.47 -6.37
C ALA A 36 -24.70 3.44 -7.56
N ALA A 37 -23.59 4.12 -7.85
CA ALA A 37 -23.46 5.05 -8.97
C ALA A 37 -23.57 4.35 -10.34
N ARG A 38 -23.07 3.11 -10.44
CA ARG A 38 -23.09 2.32 -11.67
C ARG A 38 -24.39 1.53 -11.87
N GLY A 39 -25.09 1.22 -10.78
CA GLY A 39 -26.18 0.26 -10.73
C GLY A 39 -25.66 -1.18 -10.57
N GLN A 40 -26.35 -1.97 -9.72
CA GLN A 40 -25.93 -3.32 -9.34
C GLN A 40 -25.72 -4.26 -10.54
N THR A 41 -26.59 -4.19 -11.54
CA THR A 41 -26.48 -5.05 -12.72
C THR A 41 -25.22 -4.75 -13.52
N SER A 42 -25.00 -3.47 -13.83
CA SER A 42 -23.82 -3.02 -14.58
C SER A 42 -22.52 -3.27 -13.80
N ALA A 43 -22.54 -3.14 -12.47
CA ALA A 43 -21.41 -3.48 -11.61
C ALA A 43 -21.05 -4.97 -11.67
N ALA A 44 -22.05 -5.86 -11.58
CA ALA A 44 -21.83 -7.30 -11.67
C ALA A 44 -21.25 -7.72 -13.03
N TYR A 45 -21.74 -7.13 -14.13
CA TYR A 45 -21.18 -7.36 -15.47
C TYR A 45 -19.76 -6.84 -15.63
N ALA A 46 -19.43 -5.68 -15.05
CA ALA A 46 -18.08 -5.15 -15.09
C ALA A 46 -17.07 -6.07 -14.38
N ILE A 47 -17.45 -6.56 -13.19
CA ILE A 47 -16.62 -7.50 -12.41
C ILE A 47 -16.48 -8.82 -13.17
N GLN A 48 -17.57 -9.33 -13.76
CA GLN A 48 -17.54 -10.54 -14.57
C GLN A 48 -16.57 -10.39 -15.76
N ALA A 49 -16.68 -9.29 -16.52
CA ALA A 49 -15.86 -9.05 -17.70
C ALA A 49 -14.35 -9.09 -17.37
N LEU A 50 -13.96 -8.63 -16.18
CA LEU A 50 -12.57 -8.66 -15.75
C LEU A 50 -12.13 -10.02 -15.16
N THR A 51 -13.04 -10.73 -14.47
CA THR A 51 -12.73 -11.99 -13.76
C THR A 51 -12.92 -13.24 -14.61
N GLY A 52 -13.52 -13.12 -15.80
CA GLY A 52 -13.71 -14.23 -16.73
C GLY A 52 -14.81 -15.22 -16.31
N SER A 53 -15.70 -14.85 -15.38
CA SER A 53 -16.82 -15.71 -14.97
C SER A 53 -17.86 -15.84 -16.10
N ALA A 54 -18.47 -17.02 -16.23
CA ALA A 54 -19.47 -17.30 -17.25
C ALA A 54 -20.78 -16.50 -17.09
N ASN A 55 -21.12 -16.10 -15.85
CA ASN A 55 -22.32 -15.32 -15.54
C ASN A 55 -22.03 -14.21 -14.53
N PRO A 56 -22.80 -13.10 -14.54
CA PRO A 56 -22.71 -12.05 -13.53
C PRO A 56 -23.15 -12.58 -12.16
N ASP A 57 -22.22 -12.58 -11.19
CA ASP A 57 -22.44 -13.10 -9.84
C ASP A 57 -23.12 -12.05 -8.95
N HIS A 58 -24.42 -11.83 -9.15
CA HIS A 58 -25.21 -10.89 -8.33
C HIS A 58 -25.26 -11.30 -6.85
N ALA A 59 -25.28 -12.61 -6.58
CA ALA A 59 -25.27 -13.13 -5.22
C ALA A 59 -23.94 -12.80 -4.53
N GLY A 60 -22.82 -13.03 -5.21
CA GLY A 60 -21.50 -12.66 -4.72
C GLY A 60 -21.32 -11.16 -4.53
N LEU A 61 -21.84 -10.33 -5.45
CA LEU A 61 -21.84 -8.88 -5.28
C LEU A 61 -22.67 -8.46 -4.07
N SER A 62 -23.86 -9.04 -3.87
CA SER A 62 -24.71 -8.75 -2.71
C SER A 62 -24.05 -9.16 -1.39
N LEU A 63 -23.35 -10.30 -1.35
CA LEU A 63 -22.58 -10.75 -0.18
C LEU A 63 -21.39 -9.81 0.11
N LYS A 64 -20.77 -9.23 -0.93
CA LYS A 64 -19.71 -8.24 -0.75
C LYS A 64 -20.25 -6.93 -0.19
N MET A 65 -21.38 -6.45 -0.72
CA MET A 65 -22.05 -5.23 -0.25
C MET A 65 -22.59 -5.36 1.18
N SER A 66 -22.99 -6.56 1.62
CA SER A 66 -23.40 -6.80 3.01
C SER A 66 -22.23 -7.03 3.97
N GLY A 67 -20.99 -7.01 3.47
CA GLY A 67 -19.79 -7.28 4.26
C GLY A 67 -19.58 -8.76 4.62
N GLN A 68 -20.44 -9.67 4.12
CA GLN A 68 -20.31 -11.12 4.32
C GLN A 68 -19.22 -11.76 3.46
N ARG A 69 -18.78 -11.07 2.40
CA ARG A 69 -17.66 -11.45 1.54
C ARG A 69 -16.72 -10.26 1.35
N GLN A 70 -15.41 -10.52 1.30
CA GLN A 70 -14.44 -9.45 1.09
C GLN A 70 -14.38 -9.00 -0.38
N TRP A 71 -14.06 -7.72 -0.57
CA TRP A 71 -13.70 -7.15 -1.86
C TRP A 71 -12.30 -7.63 -2.28
N ALA A 72 -12.16 -8.07 -3.53
CA ALA A 72 -10.88 -8.35 -4.15
C ALA A 72 -10.37 -7.13 -4.93
N LEU A 73 -9.06 -7.07 -5.18
CA LEU A 73 -8.47 -6.00 -6.02
C LEU A 73 -9.10 -5.96 -7.42
N ALA A 74 -9.41 -7.12 -7.99
CA ALA A 74 -10.11 -7.20 -9.28
C ALA A 74 -11.49 -6.53 -9.25
N ASP A 75 -12.21 -6.58 -8.12
CA ASP A 75 -13.50 -5.89 -8.01
C ASP A 75 -13.32 -4.37 -8.09
N LEU A 76 -12.30 -3.84 -7.41
CA LEU A 76 -11.97 -2.41 -7.42
C LEU A 76 -11.65 -1.97 -8.84
N VAL A 77 -10.72 -2.65 -9.51
CA VAL A 77 -10.33 -2.32 -10.90
C VAL A 77 -11.53 -2.38 -11.84
N ALA A 78 -12.40 -3.39 -11.69
CA ALA A 78 -13.58 -3.52 -12.51
C ALA A 78 -14.59 -2.38 -12.31
N LEU A 79 -14.82 -1.95 -11.06
CA LEU A 79 -15.73 -0.86 -10.75
C LEU A 79 -15.19 0.50 -11.24
N GLU A 80 -13.89 0.73 -11.08
CA GLU A 80 -13.22 1.98 -11.48
C GLU A 80 -12.90 2.06 -12.98
N SER A 81 -13.08 0.98 -13.76
CA SER A 81 -12.89 0.96 -15.22
C SER A 81 -13.64 2.04 -16.00
N SER A 82 -14.65 2.65 -15.39
CA SER A 82 -15.44 3.76 -15.93
C SER A 82 -14.77 5.14 -15.76
N GLY A 83 -13.59 5.21 -15.15
CA GLY A 83 -12.83 6.45 -14.92
C GLY A 83 -13.11 7.15 -13.58
N ASN A 84 -13.95 6.56 -12.71
CA ASN A 84 -14.13 7.02 -11.34
C ASN A 84 -13.17 6.28 -10.40
N PHE A 85 -12.07 6.95 -10.01
CA PHE A 85 -10.97 6.38 -9.22
C PHE A 85 -11.07 6.66 -7.71
N ALA A 86 -12.28 6.71 -7.15
CA ALA A 86 -12.50 7.09 -5.75
C ALA A 86 -11.81 6.15 -4.74
N ALA A 87 -11.77 4.85 -4.99
CA ALA A 87 -11.13 3.88 -4.10
C ALA A 87 -9.61 3.90 -4.27
N THR A 88 -9.12 3.99 -5.51
CA THR A 88 -7.67 4.14 -5.78
C THR A 88 -7.14 5.46 -5.22
N GLY A 89 -7.88 6.56 -5.35
CA GLY A 89 -7.54 7.86 -4.76
C GLY A 89 -7.43 7.77 -3.24
N TYR A 90 -8.42 7.18 -2.57
CA TYR A 90 -8.36 6.95 -1.12
C TYR A 90 -7.15 6.12 -0.68
N LEU A 91 -6.81 5.06 -1.42
CA LEU A 91 -5.63 4.24 -1.14
C LEU A 91 -4.31 5.00 -1.38
N ALA A 92 -4.26 5.87 -2.40
CA ALA A 92 -3.11 6.70 -2.69
C ALA A 92 -2.91 7.79 -1.64
N ASP A 93 -3.98 8.45 -1.21
CA ASP A 93 -3.95 9.45 -0.14
C ASP A 93 -3.47 8.82 1.17
N ARG A 94 -3.94 7.61 1.49
CA ARG A 94 -3.43 6.85 2.64
C ARG A 94 -1.96 6.48 2.53
N ARG A 95 -1.45 6.22 1.33
CA ARG A 95 -0.02 5.99 1.10
C ARG A 95 0.77 7.29 1.32
N ALA A 96 0.19 8.44 0.99
CA ALA A 96 0.81 9.74 1.23
C ALA A 96 0.76 10.15 2.72
N GLU A 97 -0.33 9.81 3.43
CA GLU A 97 -0.54 10.07 4.86
C GLU A 97 0.23 9.10 5.77
N ALA A 98 0.41 7.85 5.32
CA ALA A 98 1.35 6.95 5.96
C ALA A 98 2.74 7.57 5.78
N ALA A 99 3.23 8.21 6.85
CA ALA A 99 4.59 8.73 6.91
C ALA A 99 5.51 7.70 6.22
N PRO A 100 6.35 8.12 5.25
CA PRO A 100 7.25 7.19 4.59
C PRO A 100 7.93 6.40 5.71
N ALA A 101 7.74 5.08 5.72
CA ALA A 101 8.31 4.22 6.74
C ALA A 101 9.79 4.58 6.79
N THR A 102 10.18 5.35 7.81
CA THR A 102 11.53 5.93 8.02
C THR A 102 12.38 5.85 6.76
N GLY A 103 12.31 6.88 5.89
CA GLY A 103 12.91 6.90 4.53
C GLY A 103 13.87 5.75 4.30
N ASP A 104 13.43 4.76 3.54
CA ASP A 104 14.08 3.46 3.47
C ASP A 104 15.59 3.66 3.30
N ILE A 105 16.39 3.08 4.18
CA ILE A 105 17.85 3.16 4.09
C ILE A 105 18.32 2.79 2.68
N PHE A 106 17.57 1.94 1.97
CA PHE A 106 17.80 1.61 0.57
C PHE A 106 17.54 2.77 -0.40
N ASP A 107 16.55 3.63 -0.17
CA ASP A 107 16.31 4.83 -0.96
C ASP A 107 17.43 5.86 -0.75
N ALA A 108 17.85 6.08 0.51
CA ALA A 108 18.98 6.94 0.83
C ALA A 108 20.30 6.41 0.23
N LEU A 109 20.52 5.09 0.30
CA LEU A 109 21.67 4.42 -0.31
C LEU A 109 21.68 4.51 -1.83
N SER A 110 20.51 4.30 -2.46
CA SER A 110 20.36 4.40 -3.91
C SER A 110 20.66 5.82 -4.38
N THR A 111 20.11 6.82 -3.71
CA THR A 111 20.37 8.23 -4.00
C THR A 111 21.86 8.57 -3.84
N ALA A 112 22.49 8.19 -2.72
CA ALA A 112 23.91 8.43 -2.51
C ALA A 112 24.80 7.76 -3.57
N SER A 113 24.42 6.58 -4.05
CA SER A 113 25.16 5.86 -5.09
C SER A 113 25.08 6.55 -6.45
N VAL A 114 23.91 7.06 -6.82
CA VAL A 114 23.72 7.80 -8.08
C VAL A 114 24.52 9.10 -8.06
N GLU A 115 24.27 9.94 -7.06
CA GLU A 115 24.90 11.26 -6.95
C GLU A 115 26.43 11.14 -6.81
N GLY A 116 26.92 10.15 -6.04
CA GLY A 116 28.35 9.85 -5.95
C GLY A 116 28.97 9.43 -7.28
N GLY A 117 28.25 8.65 -8.09
CA GLY A 117 28.68 8.27 -9.44
C GLY A 117 28.75 9.47 -10.40
N GLU A 118 27.76 10.35 -10.34
CA GLU A 118 27.72 11.59 -11.15
C GLU A 118 28.87 12.54 -10.78
N ALA A 119 29.14 12.71 -9.49
CA ALA A 119 30.26 13.50 -9.00
C ALA A 119 31.62 12.96 -9.48
N ILE A 120 31.83 11.64 -9.40
CA ILE A 120 33.05 10.98 -9.89
C ILE A 120 33.18 11.18 -11.41
N GLY A 121 32.09 10.98 -12.16
CA GLY A 121 32.08 11.17 -13.61
C GLY A 121 32.40 12.61 -14.02
N ALA A 122 31.82 13.60 -13.33
CA ALA A 122 32.09 15.00 -13.57
C ALA A 122 33.54 15.38 -13.18
N ALA A 123 34.08 14.83 -12.09
CA ALA A 123 35.46 15.06 -11.69
C ALA A 123 36.46 14.46 -12.71
N ALA A 124 36.21 13.25 -13.18
CA ALA A 124 37.02 12.62 -14.22
C ALA A 124 37.01 13.42 -15.52
N ARG A 125 35.82 13.89 -15.94
CA ARG A 125 35.69 14.74 -17.13
C ARG A 125 36.45 16.06 -16.97
N PHE A 126 36.30 16.75 -15.85
CA PHE A 126 37.02 17.99 -15.58
C PHE A 126 38.54 17.77 -15.54
N ALA A 127 39.02 16.67 -14.95
CA ALA A 127 40.44 16.34 -14.94
C ALA A 127 41.02 16.15 -16.35
N HIS A 128 40.22 15.66 -17.29
CA HIS A 128 40.62 15.50 -18.69
C HIS A 128 40.55 16.80 -19.50
N THR A 129 39.57 17.66 -19.25
CA THR A 129 39.31 18.85 -20.07
C THR A 129 39.97 20.11 -19.53
N LEU A 130 40.15 20.20 -18.19
CA LEU A 130 40.55 21.41 -17.45
C LEU A 130 39.74 22.66 -17.84
N ASN A 131 38.50 22.46 -18.32
CA ASN A 131 37.63 23.53 -18.77
C ASN A 131 36.88 24.15 -17.59
N GLU A 132 36.83 25.48 -17.50
CA GLU A 132 36.12 26.20 -16.44
C GLU A 132 34.62 25.90 -16.42
N GLY A 133 34.00 25.64 -17.59
CA GLY A 133 32.61 25.21 -17.65
C GLY A 133 32.36 23.84 -17.02
N ASP A 134 33.32 22.92 -17.19
CA ASP A 134 33.28 21.61 -16.54
C ASP A 134 33.56 21.75 -15.03
N ARG A 135 34.41 22.70 -14.61
CA ARG A 135 34.70 22.99 -13.20
C ARG A 135 33.44 23.33 -12.39
N ALA A 136 32.61 24.24 -12.92
CA ALA A 136 31.39 24.66 -12.25
C ALA A 136 30.40 23.49 -12.10
N LYS A 137 30.27 22.66 -13.14
CA LYS A 137 29.46 21.45 -13.10
C LYS A 137 30.00 20.46 -12.08
N THR A 138 31.30 20.15 -12.10
CA THR A 138 31.93 19.24 -11.13
C THR A 138 31.71 19.70 -9.69
N LEU A 139 31.80 21.00 -9.40
CA LEU A 139 31.53 21.54 -8.07
C LEU A 139 30.07 21.39 -7.65
N LYS A 140 29.11 21.48 -8.59
CA LYS A 140 27.69 21.22 -8.34
C LYS A 140 27.47 19.75 -7.99
N GLU A 141 27.89 18.83 -8.85
CA GLU A 141 27.68 17.39 -8.63
C GLU A 141 28.37 16.93 -7.33
N ALA A 142 29.56 17.46 -7.01
CA ALA A 142 30.25 17.13 -5.76
C ALA A 142 29.50 17.59 -4.50
N ARG A 143 28.73 18.70 -4.57
CA ARG A 143 27.89 19.15 -3.46
C ARG A 143 26.64 18.30 -3.33
N GLU A 144 26.00 17.95 -4.44
CA GLU A 144 24.82 17.07 -4.44
C GLU A 144 25.17 15.67 -3.91
N ALA A 145 26.32 15.12 -4.31
CA ALA A 145 26.85 13.89 -3.73
C ALA A 145 27.08 13.99 -2.22
N ARG A 146 27.69 15.09 -1.74
CA ARG A 146 27.89 15.33 -0.31
C ARG A 146 26.56 15.35 0.44
N ASP A 147 25.60 16.13 -0.04
CA ASP A 147 24.28 16.25 0.60
C ASP A 147 23.55 14.89 0.65
N ALA A 148 23.70 14.06 -0.40
CA ALA A 148 23.13 12.71 -0.43
C ALA A 148 23.81 11.76 0.58
N PHE A 149 25.15 11.83 0.71
CA PHE A 149 25.87 11.06 1.74
C PHE A 149 25.55 11.53 3.16
N ASP A 150 25.40 12.83 3.38
CA ASP A 150 25.00 13.38 4.69
C ASP A 150 23.61 12.84 5.09
N ARG A 151 22.64 12.78 4.15
CA ARG A 151 21.34 12.14 4.40
C ARG A 151 21.46 10.65 4.72
N LEU A 152 22.32 9.91 4.00
CA LEU A 152 22.56 8.49 4.30
C LEU A 152 23.16 8.31 5.70
N ILE A 153 24.08 9.18 6.11
CA ILE A 153 24.66 9.19 7.46
C ILE A 153 23.59 9.45 8.51
N ASP A 154 22.69 10.42 8.28
CA ASP A 154 21.57 10.69 9.19
C ASP A 154 20.66 9.47 9.34
N HIS A 155 20.38 8.77 8.24
CA HIS A 155 19.61 7.52 8.25
C HIS A 155 20.33 6.38 9.00
N LEU A 156 21.66 6.28 8.89
CA LEU A 156 22.47 5.31 9.63
C LEU A 156 22.61 5.64 11.12
N GLY A 157 22.59 6.94 11.47
CA GLY A 157 22.73 7.44 12.84
C GLY A 157 21.42 7.49 13.62
N ALA A 158 20.27 7.39 12.94
CA ALA A 158 18.97 7.30 13.59
C ALA A 158 18.87 6.00 14.42
N PRO A 159 18.40 6.06 15.68
CA PRO A 159 18.21 4.85 16.48
C PRO A 159 17.23 3.94 15.74
N ALA A 160 17.66 2.70 15.46
CA ALA A 160 16.81 1.70 14.84
C ALA A 160 15.50 1.62 15.63
N SER A 161 14.39 2.06 15.02
CA SER A 161 13.07 1.81 15.55
C SER A 161 12.85 0.30 15.45
N MET A 162 13.25 -0.40 16.52
CA MET A 162 13.05 -1.84 16.66
C MET A 162 11.58 -2.13 16.38
N PRO A 163 11.24 -3.01 15.41
CA PRO A 163 9.86 -3.42 15.23
C PRO A 163 9.38 -3.98 16.57
N THR A 164 8.28 -3.43 17.08
CA THR A 164 7.69 -3.87 18.34
C THR A 164 7.47 -5.38 18.24
N PRO A 165 8.08 -6.21 19.11
CA PRO A 165 7.92 -7.65 19.00
C PRO A 165 6.43 -7.96 19.09
N ILE A 166 5.94 -8.66 18.07
CA ILE A 166 4.59 -9.22 18.06
C ILE A 166 4.50 -10.07 19.32
N LYS A 167 3.71 -9.62 20.31
CA LYS A 167 3.45 -10.40 21.52
C LYS A 167 2.87 -11.74 21.09
N GLY A 168 3.70 -12.77 21.09
CA GLY A 168 3.26 -14.15 20.90
C GLY A 168 2.17 -14.44 21.91
N ARG A 169 1.02 -14.92 21.42
CA ARG A 169 -0.05 -15.46 22.27
C ARG A 169 0.59 -16.45 23.24
N GLY A 170 0.37 -16.21 24.53
CA GLY A 170 0.73 -17.14 25.58
C GLY A 170 0.18 -18.52 25.26
N ALA A 171 1.06 -19.51 25.34
CA ALA A 171 0.66 -20.87 25.63
C ALA A 171 0.18 -20.90 27.08
N SER A 172 -1.09 -21.18 27.28
CA SER A 172 -1.67 -21.74 28.51
C SER A 172 -2.85 -22.59 28.10
#